data_AF-A0A1Q7X4L2-F1
#
_entry.id   AF-A0A1Q7X4L2-F1
#
_cell.length_a   1.000
_cell.length_b   1.000
_cell.length_c   1.000
_cell.angle_alpha   90.00
_cell.angle_beta   90.00
_cell.angle_gamma   90.00
#
_symmetry.space_group_name_H-M   'P 1'
#
loop_
_entity.id
_entity.type
_entity.pdbx_description
1 polymer ?
#
loop_
_entity_poly.entity_id
_entity_poly.type
_entity_poly.pdbx_seq_one_letter_code
_entity_poly.pdbx_strand_id
1 'polypeptide(L)'
;MKAKRVKRLDRREPLADNAARIVRVRLKEMRSFAPRALEPEDIGAQHDMRIAAKRLRYVLESTEFCLGRPAQTARRRARDLQDVLGELHDCDVMLPKVKGHLAELREADAAAVRERAGQASDLDPRLAARASHRTSYRGLEILIVYLQARRDLLFDRFRGFWIEQERAGTWDRLEQAVRRRLRAAKERHRAAARAEMARRELEAAERAEREAASRAANAAADLEAARRTVRGGIRRPGADREAPG
;
A
#
# COMPACT_ATOMS: atom_id res chain seq x y z
N MET A 1 -10.31 -11.63 -0.98
CA MET A 1 -9.62 -10.96 0.17
C MET A 1 -9.77 -9.41 0.19
N LYS A 2 -9.95 -8.81 1.39
CA LYS A 2 -9.96 -7.34 1.61
C LYS A 2 -8.54 -6.77 1.72
N ALA A 3 -8.29 -5.62 1.11
CA ALA A 3 -6.98 -4.98 1.12
C ALA A 3 -6.54 -4.56 2.53
N LYS A 4 -5.28 -4.85 2.90
CA LYS A 4 -4.70 -4.35 4.16
C LYS A 4 -4.76 -2.81 4.23
N ARG A 5 -5.17 -2.27 5.39
CA ARG A 5 -5.27 -0.83 5.64
C ARG A 5 -3.88 -0.18 5.65
N VAL A 6 -3.71 0.91 4.91
CA VAL A 6 -2.50 1.73 4.96
C VAL A 6 -2.68 2.78 6.05
N LYS A 7 -1.83 2.74 7.08
CA LYS A 7 -1.84 3.71 8.20
C LYS A 7 -0.94 4.91 7.87
N ARG A 8 -1.20 6.05 8.53
CA ARG A 8 -0.36 7.26 8.49
C ARG A 8 -0.20 7.86 7.08
N LEU A 9 -1.30 7.93 6.34
CA LEU A 9 -1.38 8.75 5.13
C LEU A 9 -1.78 10.16 5.56
N ASP A 10 -1.06 11.15 5.04
CA ASP A 10 -1.32 12.57 5.31
C ASP A 10 -1.34 13.34 3.99
N ARG A 11 -2.43 14.08 3.74
CA ARG A 11 -2.64 14.85 2.51
C ARG A 11 -1.66 16.03 2.40
N ARG A 12 -1.07 16.46 3.52
CA ARG A 12 -0.07 17.53 3.58
C ARG A 12 1.34 17.02 3.31
N GLU A 13 1.56 15.71 3.33
CA GLU A 13 2.87 15.12 3.04
C GLU A 13 3.11 14.93 1.53
N PRO A 14 4.38 14.94 1.07
CA PRO A 14 4.71 14.72 -0.32
C PRO A 14 4.12 13.41 -0.88
N LEU A 15 3.63 13.44 -2.12
CA LEU A 15 3.07 12.27 -2.81
C LEU A 15 3.98 11.05 -2.70
N ALA A 16 5.28 11.23 -2.94
CA ALA A 16 6.25 10.16 -2.90
C ALA A 16 6.37 9.48 -1.53
N ASP A 17 6.11 10.20 -0.43
CA ASP A 17 6.16 9.65 0.93
C ASP A 17 4.92 8.79 1.20
N ASN A 18 3.74 9.28 0.80
CA ASN A 18 2.49 8.52 0.85
C ASN A 18 2.52 7.30 -0.07
N ALA A 19 3.00 7.46 -1.31
CA ALA A 19 3.18 6.38 -2.27
C ALA A 19 4.08 5.28 -1.71
N ALA A 20 5.23 5.63 -1.13
CA ALA A 20 6.13 4.68 -0.49
C ALA A 20 5.45 3.89 0.65
N ARG A 21 4.59 4.53 1.46
CA ARG A 21 3.80 3.85 2.50
C ARG A 21 2.82 2.84 1.90
N ILE A 22 2.12 3.21 0.83
CA ILE A 22 1.15 2.34 0.15
C ILE A 22 1.86 1.16 -0.50
N VAL A 23 2.91 1.43 -1.30
CA VAL A 23 3.70 0.40 -1.99
C VAL A 23 4.27 -0.60 -1.00
N ARG A 24 4.79 -0.16 0.15
CA ARG A 24 5.27 -1.06 1.21
C ARG A 24 4.21 -2.06 1.65
N VAL A 25 2.98 -1.59 1.88
CA VAL A 25 1.88 -2.45 2.33
C VAL A 25 1.48 -3.43 1.23
N ARG A 26 1.35 -2.96 -0.01
CA ARG A 26 0.95 -3.81 -1.15
C ARG A 26 2.00 -4.84 -1.52
N LEU A 27 3.28 -4.46 -1.50
CA LEU A 27 4.39 -5.39 -1.71
C LEU A 27 4.40 -6.49 -0.64
N LYS A 28 4.29 -6.11 0.64
CA LYS A 28 4.24 -7.08 1.75
C LYS A 28 3.01 -7.98 1.67
N GLU A 29 1.87 -7.44 1.27
CA GLU A 29 0.63 -8.20 1.06
C GLU A 29 0.82 -9.25 -0.03
N MET A 30 1.34 -8.87 -1.21
CA MET A 30 1.62 -9.82 -2.30
C MET A 30 2.61 -10.91 -1.89
N ARG A 31 3.76 -10.54 -1.30
CA ARG A 31 4.76 -11.53 -0.84
C ARG A 31 4.21 -12.46 0.25
N SER A 32 3.27 -12.01 1.07
CA SER A 32 2.68 -12.85 2.13
C SER A 32 1.85 -14.02 1.63
N PHE A 33 1.38 -14.00 0.38
CA PHE A 33 0.67 -15.13 -0.22
C PHE A 33 1.60 -16.16 -0.85
N ALA A 34 2.84 -15.79 -1.18
CA ALA A 34 3.73 -16.63 -1.95
C ALA A 34 3.95 -18.04 -1.36
N PRO A 35 4.20 -18.24 -0.05
CA PRO A 35 4.39 -19.58 0.49
C PRO A 35 3.21 -20.51 0.23
N ARG A 36 1.99 -20.01 0.39
CA ARG A 36 0.75 -20.77 0.14
C ARG A 36 0.43 -20.89 -1.34
N ALA A 37 0.61 -19.82 -2.11
CA ALA A 37 0.32 -19.82 -3.54
C ALA A 37 1.23 -20.76 -4.33
N LEU A 38 2.42 -21.06 -3.80
CA LEU A 38 3.36 -22.05 -4.34
C LEU A 38 2.98 -23.50 -4.00
N GLU A 39 1.92 -23.72 -3.22
CA GLU A 39 1.31 -25.04 -3.08
C GLU A 39 0.34 -25.26 -4.26
N PRO A 40 0.48 -26.37 -5.02
CA PRO A 40 -0.35 -26.61 -6.19
C PRO A 40 -1.84 -26.61 -5.89
N GLU A 41 -2.28 -27.08 -4.72
CA GLU A 41 -3.70 -27.23 -4.38
C GLU A 41 -4.34 -25.97 -3.80
N ASP A 42 -3.55 -24.95 -3.40
CA ASP A 42 -4.08 -23.73 -2.77
C ASP A 42 -4.51 -22.66 -3.79
N ILE A 43 -5.55 -23.00 -4.55
CA ILE A 43 -6.21 -22.12 -5.54
C ILE A 43 -6.61 -20.77 -4.91
N GLY A 44 -7.04 -20.80 -3.65
CA GLY A 44 -7.44 -19.59 -2.91
C GLY A 44 -6.27 -18.62 -2.73
N ALA A 45 -5.10 -19.10 -2.31
CA ALA A 45 -3.90 -18.29 -2.17
C ALA A 45 -3.38 -17.78 -3.52
N GLN A 46 -3.45 -18.59 -4.58
CA GLN A 46 -3.08 -18.19 -5.95
C GLN A 46 -3.97 -17.02 -6.44
N HIS A 47 -5.28 -17.11 -6.22
CA HIS A 47 -6.23 -16.04 -6.53
C HIS A 47 -5.99 -14.77 -5.69
N ASP A 48 -5.78 -14.90 -4.40
CA ASP A 48 -5.51 -13.75 -3.52
C ASP A 48 -4.18 -13.07 -3.86
N MET A 49 -3.15 -13.85 -4.23
CA MET A 49 -1.87 -13.34 -4.73
C MET A 49 -2.05 -12.55 -6.03
N ARG A 50 -2.88 -13.05 -6.96
CA ARG A 50 -3.24 -12.32 -8.19
C ARG A 50 -3.86 -10.96 -7.89
N ILE A 51 -4.80 -10.91 -6.96
CA ILE A 51 -5.43 -9.66 -6.52
C ILE A 51 -4.38 -8.71 -5.91
N ALA A 52 -3.48 -9.24 -5.09
CA ALA A 52 -2.42 -8.44 -4.47
C ALA A 52 -1.42 -7.88 -5.50
N ALA A 53 -1.03 -8.70 -6.50
CA ALA A 53 -0.18 -8.29 -7.62
C ALA A 53 -0.85 -7.18 -8.46
N LYS A 54 -2.14 -7.33 -8.79
CA LYS A 54 -2.95 -6.31 -9.47
C LYS A 54 -2.94 -4.98 -8.70
N ARG A 55 -3.18 -5.02 -7.39
CA ARG A 55 -3.17 -3.82 -6.54
C ARG A 55 -1.80 -3.17 -6.46
N LEU A 56 -0.72 -3.96 -6.36
CA LEU A 56 0.64 -3.44 -6.38
C LEU A 56 0.92 -2.76 -7.73
N ARG A 57 0.58 -3.41 -8.85
CA ARG A 57 0.73 -2.86 -10.19
C ARG A 57 0.04 -1.52 -10.34
N TYR A 58 -1.23 -1.41 -9.96
CA TYR A 58 -2.00 -0.16 -10.09
C TYR A 58 -1.39 1.00 -9.32
N VAL A 59 -0.92 0.76 -8.09
CA VAL A 59 -0.23 1.80 -7.33
C VAL A 59 1.07 2.20 -8.00
N LEU A 60 1.84 1.24 -8.53
CA LEU A 60 3.08 1.54 -9.23
C LEU A 60 2.85 2.24 -10.58
N GLU A 61 1.80 1.90 -11.34
CA GLU A 61 1.41 2.59 -12.57
C GLU A 61 1.23 4.09 -12.33
N SER A 62 0.62 4.47 -11.20
CA SER A 62 0.41 5.88 -10.86
C SER A 62 1.57 6.54 -10.11
N THR A 63 2.54 5.79 -9.58
CA THR A 63 3.55 6.35 -8.66
C THR A 63 4.99 5.92 -8.91
N GLU A 64 5.29 5.16 -9.98
CA GLU A 64 6.64 4.63 -10.21
C GLU A 64 7.71 5.73 -10.32
N PHE A 65 7.35 6.91 -10.84
CA PHE A 65 8.23 8.08 -10.90
C PHE A 65 8.71 8.56 -9.51
N CYS A 66 7.98 8.24 -8.44
CA CYS A 66 8.37 8.58 -7.07
C CYS A 66 9.50 7.69 -6.52
N LEU A 67 9.72 6.51 -7.12
CA LEU A 67 10.58 5.44 -6.60
C LEU A 67 11.64 4.97 -7.62
N GLY A 68 11.61 5.52 -8.84
CA GLY A 68 12.63 5.33 -9.87
C GLY A 68 12.60 3.95 -10.54
N ARG A 69 13.73 3.56 -11.14
CA ARG A 69 13.87 2.31 -11.89
C ARG A 69 13.39 1.04 -11.15
N PRO A 70 13.64 0.86 -9.84
CA PRO A 70 13.13 -0.31 -9.13
C PRO A 70 11.60 -0.46 -9.18
N ALA A 71 10.87 0.67 -9.09
CA ALA A 71 9.41 0.66 -9.21
C ALA A 71 8.93 0.36 -10.63
N GLN A 72 9.60 0.90 -11.64
CA GLN A 72 9.28 0.58 -13.04
C GLN A 72 9.45 -0.91 -13.35
N THR A 73 10.56 -1.50 -12.90
CA THR A 73 10.81 -2.93 -13.06
C THR A 73 9.77 -3.75 -12.29
N ALA A 74 9.51 -3.42 -11.02
CA ALA A 74 8.53 -4.13 -10.22
C ALA A 74 7.11 -4.01 -10.77
N ARG A 75 6.73 -2.87 -11.38
CA ARG A 75 5.44 -2.70 -12.06
C ARG A 75 5.29 -3.67 -13.23
N ARG A 76 6.31 -3.76 -14.09
CA ARG A 76 6.32 -4.70 -15.22
C ARG A 76 6.22 -6.15 -14.72
N ARG A 77 7.02 -6.52 -13.72
CA ARG A 77 6.97 -7.87 -13.16
C ARG A 77 5.67 -8.18 -12.41
N ALA A 78 5.05 -7.19 -11.78
CA ALA A 78 3.73 -7.37 -11.17
C ALA A 78 2.64 -7.58 -12.23
N ARG A 79 2.78 -7.00 -13.43
CA ARG A 79 1.93 -7.31 -14.58
C ARG A 79 2.13 -8.74 -15.04
N ASP A 80 3.38 -9.13 -15.33
CA ASP A 80 3.70 -10.50 -15.79
C ASP A 80 3.17 -11.56 -14.80
N LEU A 81 3.33 -11.32 -13.49
CA LEU A 81 2.80 -12.17 -12.43
C LEU A 81 1.26 -12.23 -12.44
N GLN A 82 0.61 -11.08 -12.59
CA GLN A 82 -0.84 -11.00 -12.65
C GLN A 82 -1.41 -11.73 -13.88
N ASP A 83 -0.70 -11.66 -15.01
CA ASP A 83 -1.13 -12.27 -16.27
C ASP A 83 -1.07 -13.79 -16.17
N VAL A 84 0.06 -14.38 -15.70
CA VAL A 84 0.15 -15.84 -15.51
C VAL A 84 -0.84 -16.38 -14.46
N LEU A 85 -1.01 -15.68 -13.34
CA LEU A 85 -2.01 -16.07 -12.33
C LEU A 85 -3.44 -15.86 -12.82
N GLY A 86 -3.66 -14.96 -13.78
CA GLY A 86 -4.96 -14.75 -14.42
C GLY A 86 -5.36 -15.96 -15.24
N GLU A 87 -4.48 -16.41 -16.13
CA GLU A 87 -4.68 -17.60 -16.94
C GLU A 87 -4.88 -18.86 -16.08
N LEU A 88 -4.12 -18.97 -14.99
CA LEU A 88 -4.27 -20.07 -14.03
C LEU A 88 -5.67 -20.06 -13.40
N HIS A 89 -6.09 -18.90 -12.90
CA HIS A 89 -7.41 -18.72 -12.30
C HIS A 89 -8.56 -18.98 -13.28
N ASP A 90 -8.39 -18.63 -14.56
CA ASP A 90 -9.39 -18.90 -15.58
C ASP A 90 -9.60 -20.41 -15.76
N CYS A 91 -8.53 -21.21 -15.68
CA CYS A 91 -8.65 -22.68 -15.66
C CYS A 91 -9.40 -23.16 -14.41
N ASP A 92 -9.07 -22.63 -13.23
CA ASP A 92 -9.72 -22.99 -11.96
C ASP A 92 -11.21 -22.63 -11.94
N VAL A 93 -11.62 -21.58 -12.66
CA VAL A 93 -13.04 -21.18 -12.80
C VAL A 93 -13.75 -22.00 -13.88
N MET A 94 -13.07 -22.31 -14.99
CA MET A 94 -13.68 -22.99 -16.13
C MET A 94 -13.89 -24.48 -15.88
N LEU A 95 -12.91 -25.14 -15.26
CA LEU A 95 -12.94 -26.58 -15.01
C LEU A 95 -14.21 -27.06 -14.26
N PRO A 96 -14.61 -26.47 -13.11
CA PRO A 96 -15.83 -26.88 -12.43
C PRO A 96 -17.10 -26.58 -13.25
N LYS A 97 -17.12 -25.51 -14.05
CA LYS A 97 -18.26 -25.18 -14.92
C LYS A 97 -18.45 -26.22 -16.02
N VAL A 98 -17.37 -26.62 -16.68
CA VAL A 98 -17.42 -27.65 -17.73
C VAL A 98 -17.83 -29.01 -17.14
N LYS A 99 -17.31 -29.37 -15.95
CA LYS A 99 -17.71 -30.59 -15.25
C LYS A 99 -19.20 -30.58 -14.86
N GLY A 100 -19.68 -29.46 -14.31
CA GLY A 100 -21.09 -29.28 -13.96
C GLY A 100 -21.99 -29.39 -15.18
N HIS A 101 -21.64 -28.70 -16.26
CA HIS A 101 -22.40 -28.76 -17.51
C HIS A 101 -22.43 -30.17 -18.11
N LEU A 102 -21.31 -30.90 -18.11
CA LEU A 102 -21.28 -32.30 -18.56
C LEU A 102 -22.21 -33.18 -17.72
N ALA A 103 -22.26 -32.98 -16.40
CA ALA A 103 -23.17 -33.71 -15.53
C ALA A 103 -24.64 -33.38 -15.86
N GLU A 104 -24.99 -32.11 -16.02
CA GLU A 104 -26.35 -31.67 -16.40
C GLU A 104 -26.81 -32.30 -17.72
N LEU A 105 -25.94 -32.34 -18.73
CA LEU A 105 -26.26 -32.98 -20.02
C LEU A 105 -26.48 -34.49 -19.89
N ARG A 106 -25.69 -35.17 -19.05
CA ARG A 106 -25.83 -36.60 -18.78
C ARG A 106 -27.14 -36.91 -18.05
N GLU A 107 -27.48 -36.12 -17.04
CA GLU A 107 -28.75 -36.28 -16.31
C GLU A 107 -29.95 -36.01 -17.21
N ALA A 108 -29.91 -34.95 -18.02
CA ALA A 108 -30.98 -34.64 -18.98
C ALA A 108 -31.17 -35.76 -20.01
N ASP A 109 -30.09 -36.32 -20.54
CA ASP A 109 -30.16 -37.44 -21.48
C ASP A 109 -30.63 -38.72 -20.80
N ALA A 110 -30.22 -39.01 -19.57
CA ALA A 110 -30.71 -40.16 -18.81
C ALA A 110 -32.23 -40.07 -18.56
N ALA A 111 -32.72 -38.89 -18.18
CA ALA A 111 -34.15 -38.63 -18.02
C ALA A 111 -34.90 -38.82 -19.35
N ALA A 112 -34.39 -38.28 -20.45
CA ALA A 112 -35.01 -38.42 -21.77
C ALA A 112 -35.00 -39.87 -22.27
N VAL A 113 -33.94 -40.63 -21.99
CA VAL A 113 -33.86 -42.06 -22.32
C VAL A 113 -34.89 -42.86 -21.53
N ARG A 114 -35.03 -42.57 -20.23
CA ARG A 114 -36.05 -43.21 -19.38
C ARG A 114 -37.47 -42.89 -19.84
N GLU A 115 -37.74 -41.63 -20.18
CA GLU A 115 -39.04 -41.21 -20.71
C GLU A 115 -39.41 -41.99 -21.98
N ARG A 116 -38.45 -42.12 -22.92
CA ARG A 116 -38.64 -42.89 -24.17
C ARG A 116 -38.88 -44.38 -23.94
N ALA A 117 -38.40 -44.94 -22.83
CA ALA A 117 -38.61 -46.34 -22.49
C ALA A 117 -40.06 -46.64 -22.05
N GLY A 118 -40.83 -45.62 -21.66
CA GLY A 118 -42.23 -45.76 -21.28
C GLY A 118 -42.45 -46.78 -20.15
N GLN A 119 -43.34 -47.75 -20.38
CA GLN A 119 -43.69 -48.82 -19.44
C GLN A 119 -42.90 -50.12 -19.67
N ALA A 120 -41.81 -50.09 -20.44
CA ALA A 120 -40.97 -51.27 -20.63
C ALA A 120 -40.50 -51.83 -19.27
N SER A 121 -40.54 -53.16 -19.12
CA SER A 121 -40.10 -53.85 -17.90
C SER A 121 -38.59 -53.76 -17.68
N ASP A 122 -37.82 -53.46 -18.74
CA ASP A 122 -36.38 -53.24 -18.71
C ASP A 122 -35.97 -52.21 -19.80
N LEU A 123 -34.76 -51.67 -19.72
CA LEU A 123 -34.25 -50.61 -20.59
C LEU A 123 -33.42 -51.17 -21.76
N ASP A 124 -33.88 -50.99 -23.01
CA ASP A 124 -33.08 -51.31 -24.21
C ASP A 124 -31.84 -50.38 -24.28
N PRO A 125 -30.59 -50.92 -24.22
CA PRO A 125 -29.37 -50.13 -24.31
C PRO A 125 -29.28 -49.24 -25.57
N ARG A 126 -29.98 -49.59 -26.65
CA ARG A 126 -30.02 -48.79 -27.89
C ARG A 126 -30.69 -47.43 -27.69
N LEU A 127 -31.51 -47.25 -26.65
CA LEU A 127 -32.12 -45.95 -26.33
C LEU A 127 -31.06 -44.94 -25.89
N ALA A 128 -30.04 -45.37 -25.13
CA ALA A 128 -28.91 -44.53 -24.76
C ALA A 128 -28.10 -44.05 -25.97
N ALA A 129 -27.96 -44.90 -27.00
CA ALA A 129 -27.30 -44.52 -28.25
C ALA A 129 -28.05 -43.42 -29.03
N ARG A 130 -29.30 -43.11 -28.66
CA ARG A 130 -30.12 -42.03 -29.22
C ARG A 130 -30.21 -40.80 -28.31
N ALA A 131 -29.44 -40.75 -27.24
CA ALA A 131 -29.36 -39.59 -26.35
C ALA A 131 -28.99 -38.31 -27.14
N SER A 132 -29.61 -37.20 -26.78
CA SER A 132 -29.59 -35.97 -27.57
C SER A 132 -28.20 -35.32 -27.58
N HIS A 133 -27.46 -35.42 -26.47
CA HIS A 133 -26.15 -34.78 -26.30
C HIS A 133 -24.97 -35.75 -26.33
N ARG A 134 -25.20 -37.00 -26.77
CA ARG A 134 -24.17 -38.08 -26.80
C ARG A 134 -22.86 -37.71 -27.49
N THR A 135 -22.92 -36.84 -28.51
CA THR A 135 -21.74 -36.38 -29.26
C THR A 135 -20.96 -35.29 -28.51
N SER A 136 -21.63 -34.54 -27.62
CA SER A 136 -21.04 -33.46 -26.84
C SER A 136 -20.17 -33.96 -25.70
N TYR A 137 -20.44 -35.14 -25.14
CA TYR A 137 -19.71 -35.68 -23.99
C TYR A 137 -18.21 -35.76 -24.26
N ARG A 138 -17.82 -36.36 -25.39
CA ARG A 138 -16.42 -36.52 -25.77
C ARG A 138 -15.70 -35.18 -25.87
N GLY A 139 -16.35 -34.17 -26.47
CA GLY A 139 -15.78 -32.83 -26.59
C GLY A 139 -15.52 -32.18 -25.23
N LEU A 140 -16.49 -32.29 -24.32
CA LEU A 140 -16.38 -31.75 -22.97
C LEU A 140 -15.34 -32.49 -22.12
N GLU A 141 -15.23 -33.81 -22.25
CA GLU A 141 -14.19 -34.60 -21.57
C GLU A 141 -12.78 -34.24 -22.06
N ILE A 142 -12.59 -34.09 -23.37
CA ILE A 142 -11.31 -33.62 -23.93
C ILE A 142 -10.99 -32.21 -23.41
N LEU A 143 -11.98 -31.33 -23.32
CA LEU A 143 -11.80 -29.98 -22.77
C LEU A 143 -11.41 -30.03 -21.28
N ILE A 144 -12.00 -30.92 -20.49
CA ILE A 144 -11.63 -31.14 -19.08
C ILE A 144 -10.15 -31.55 -18.97
N VAL A 145 -9.72 -32.53 -19.77
CA VAL A 145 -8.32 -32.98 -19.81
C VAL A 145 -7.38 -31.84 -20.19
N TYR A 146 -7.74 -31.07 -21.22
CA TYR A 146 -6.98 -29.89 -21.65
C TYR A 146 -6.85 -28.85 -20.54
N LEU A 147 -7.95 -28.50 -19.87
CA LEU A 147 -7.96 -27.49 -18.81
C LEU A 147 -7.10 -27.94 -17.62
N GLN A 148 -7.14 -29.22 -17.24
CA GLN A 148 -6.28 -29.77 -16.19
C GLN A 148 -4.80 -29.66 -16.57
N ALA A 149 -4.42 -30.18 -17.74
CA ALA A 149 -3.03 -30.12 -18.19
C ALA A 149 -2.52 -28.68 -18.36
N ARG A 150 -3.36 -27.78 -18.90
CA ARG A 150 -3.02 -26.36 -19.05
C ARG A 150 -2.83 -25.70 -17.68
N ARG A 151 -3.69 -26.00 -16.72
CA ARG A 151 -3.61 -25.48 -15.36
C ARG A 151 -2.26 -25.85 -14.72
N ASP A 152 -1.86 -27.11 -14.83
CA ASP A 152 -0.58 -27.58 -14.26
C ASP A 152 0.63 -26.91 -14.93
N LEU A 153 0.61 -26.79 -16.26
CA LEU A 153 1.63 -26.07 -17.02
C LEU A 153 1.73 -24.60 -16.61
N LEU A 154 0.60 -23.93 -16.40
CA LEU A 154 0.56 -22.53 -15.96
C LEU A 154 1.06 -22.38 -14.52
N PHE A 155 0.76 -23.34 -13.66
CA PHE A 155 1.28 -23.36 -12.30
C PHE A 155 2.81 -23.48 -12.29
N ASP A 156 3.38 -24.36 -13.11
CA ASP A 156 4.83 -24.47 -13.28
C ASP A 156 5.46 -23.17 -13.80
N ARG A 157 4.81 -22.49 -14.75
CA ARG A 157 5.24 -21.17 -15.23
C ARG A 157 5.21 -20.13 -14.12
N PHE A 158 4.15 -20.08 -13.33
CA PHE A 158 4.04 -19.18 -12.18
C PHE A 158 5.15 -19.44 -11.17
N ARG A 159 5.37 -20.70 -10.80
CA ARG A 159 6.43 -21.12 -9.86
C ARG A 159 7.81 -20.73 -10.38
N GLY A 160 8.11 -21.04 -11.64
CA GLY A 160 9.36 -20.67 -12.29
C GLY A 160 9.58 -19.15 -12.31
N PHE A 161 8.56 -18.39 -12.72
CA PHE A 161 8.57 -16.93 -12.71
C PHE A 161 8.86 -16.38 -11.31
N TRP A 162 8.16 -16.88 -10.28
CA TRP A 162 8.33 -16.40 -8.91
C TRP A 162 9.76 -16.62 -8.40
N ILE A 163 10.31 -17.82 -8.60
CA ILE A 163 11.69 -18.17 -8.23
C ILE A 163 12.70 -17.27 -8.97
N GLU A 164 12.49 -17.04 -10.27
CA GLU A 164 13.35 -16.15 -11.06
C GLU A 164 13.33 -14.73 -10.49
N GLN A 165 12.16 -14.18 -10.13
CA GLN A 165 12.05 -12.83 -9.60
C GLN A 165 12.65 -12.67 -8.20
N GLU A 166 12.56 -13.70 -7.36
CA GLU A 166 13.25 -13.74 -6.05
C GLU A 166 14.77 -13.79 -6.24
N ARG A 167 15.28 -14.67 -7.13
CA ARG A 167 16.72 -14.71 -7.47
C ARG A 167 17.23 -13.40 -8.07
N ALA A 168 16.43 -12.79 -8.94
CA ALA A 168 16.73 -11.51 -9.53
C ALA A 168 16.61 -10.35 -8.51
N GLY A 169 16.13 -10.57 -7.28
CA GLY A 169 15.98 -9.52 -6.26
C GLY A 169 15.02 -8.40 -6.67
N THR A 170 14.07 -8.68 -7.57
CA THR A 170 13.13 -7.67 -8.12
C THR A 170 12.38 -6.95 -7.01
N TRP A 171 11.80 -7.74 -6.10
CA TRP A 171 10.98 -7.23 -5.00
C TRP A 171 11.83 -6.57 -3.91
N ASP A 172 13.03 -7.09 -3.65
CA ASP A 172 13.94 -6.51 -2.65
C ASP A 172 14.45 -5.15 -3.07
N ARG A 173 14.77 -4.93 -4.36
CA ARG A 173 15.15 -3.61 -4.87
C ARG A 173 14.01 -2.59 -4.71
N LEU A 174 12.77 -2.98 -4.98
CA LEU A 174 11.61 -2.12 -4.73
C LEU A 174 11.48 -1.81 -3.23
N GLU A 175 11.61 -2.81 -2.37
CA GLU A 175 11.54 -2.63 -0.93
C GLU A 175 12.64 -1.69 -0.43
N GLN A 176 13.86 -1.81 -0.94
CA GLN A 176 14.96 -0.91 -0.62
C GLN A 176 14.67 0.53 -1.06
N ALA A 177 14.15 0.75 -2.27
CA ALA A 177 13.77 2.08 -2.75
C ALA A 177 12.71 2.73 -1.84
N VAL A 178 11.69 1.95 -1.46
CA VAL A 178 10.66 2.36 -0.50
C VAL A 178 11.27 2.70 0.87
N ARG A 179 12.14 1.84 1.40
CA ARG A 179 12.80 2.06 2.71
C ARG A 179 13.66 3.33 2.70
N ARG A 180 14.43 3.56 1.64
CA ARG A 180 15.23 4.80 1.46
C ARG A 180 14.34 6.04 1.47
N ARG A 181 13.23 6.02 0.72
CA ARG A 181 12.28 7.14 0.68
C ARG A 181 11.66 7.43 2.05
N LEU A 182 11.22 6.39 2.76
CA LEU A 182 10.62 6.53 4.09
C LEU A 182 11.63 6.98 5.15
N ARG A 183 12.90 6.58 5.04
CA ARG A 183 13.99 7.07 5.91
C ARG A 183 14.22 8.57 5.70
N ALA A 184 14.36 9.00 4.44
CA ALA A 184 14.51 10.42 4.11
C ALA A 184 13.32 11.25 4.59
N ALA A 185 12.08 10.74 4.48
CA ALA A 185 10.89 11.40 5.00
C ALA A 185 10.94 11.60 6.53
N LYS A 186 11.37 10.59 7.28
CA LYS A 186 11.55 10.69 8.74
C LYS A 186 12.63 11.70 9.11
N GLU A 187 13.76 11.71 8.38
CA GLU A 187 14.86 12.65 8.61
C GLU A 187 14.39 14.10 8.35
N ARG A 188 13.65 14.35 7.26
CA ARG A 188 13.02 15.65 6.99
C ARG A 188 12.07 16.09 8.09
N HIS A 189 11.19 15.20 8.57
CA HIS A 189 10.27 15.53 9.66
C HIS A 189 11.02 15.88 10.96
N ARG A 190 12.08 15.13 11.30
CA ARG A 190 12.92 15.42 12.47
C ARG A 190 13.66 16.75 12.33
N ALA A 191 14.15 17.07 11.14
CA ALA A 191 14.79 18.35 10.86
C ALA A 191 13.80 19.51 10.99
N ALA A 192 12.59 19.38 10.42
CA ALA A 192 11.54 20.38 10.53
C ALA A 192 11.12 20.62 11.99
N ALA A 193 10.94 19.55 12.78
CA ALA A 193 10.60 19.68 14.20
C ALA A 193 11.72 20.39 14.99
N ARG A 194 12.99 20.08 14.72
CA ARG A 194 14.13 20.77 15.34
C ARG A 194 14.21 22.25 14.95
N ALA A 195 13.97 22.56 13.68
CA ALA A 195 13.95 23.95 13.19
C ALA A 195 12.81 24.76 13.83
N GLU A 196 11.63 24.16 13.99
CA GLU A 196 10.50 24.77 14.67
C GLU A 196 10.80 25.04 16.15
N MET A 197 11.42 24.09 16.85
CA MET A 197 11.85 24.29 18.24
C MET A 197 12.88 25.43 18.35
N ALA A 198 13.90 25.44 17.49
CA ALA A 198 14.92 26.49 17.47
C ALA A 198 14.32 27.87 17.17
N ARG A 199 13.31 27.96 16.30
CA ARG A 199 12.56 29.21 16.04
C ARG A 199 11.85 29.70 17.30
N ARG A 200 11.15 28.82 18.01
CA ARG A 200 10.45 29.18 19.26
C ARG A 200 11.41 29.63 20.36
N GLU A 201 12.56 28.98 20.48
CA GLU A 201 13.62 29.35 21.42
C GLU A 201 14.21 30.72 21.08
N LEU A 202 14.48 31.00 19.79
CA LEU A 202 14.93 32.31 19.34
C LEU A 202 13.89 33.39 19.62
N GLU A 203 12.63 33.17 19.27
CA GLU A 203 11.55 34.12 19.57
C GLU A 203 11.39 34.37 21.08
N ALA A 204 11.61 33.35 21.92
CA ALA A 204 11.59 33.52 23.37
C ALA A 204 12.80 34.32 23.88
N ALA A 205 13.99 34.08 23.32
CA ALA A 205 15.19 34.83 23.65
C ALA A 205 15.06 36.31 23.24
N GLU A 206 14.55 36.59 22.04
CA GLU A 206 14.28 37.95 21.56
C GLU A 206 13.26 38.68 22.43
N ARG A 207 12.20 37.99 22.89
CA ARG A 207 11.25 38.57 23.85
C ARG A 207 11.93 38.89 25.19
N ALA A 208 12.71 37.97 25.73
CA ALA A 208 13.43 38.17 26.98
C ALA A 208 14.44 39.32 26.90
N GLU A 209 15.13 39.48 25.76
CA GLU A 209 16.04 40.58 25.50
C GLU A 209 15.31 41.92 25.48
N ARG A 210 14.17 42.02 24.76
CA ARG A 210 13.35 43.24 24.73
C ARG A 210 12.85 43.63 26.12
N GLU A 211 12.41 42.65 26.91
CA GLU A 211 12.00 42.89 28.30
C GLU A 211 13.17 43.34 29.18
N ALA A 212 14.35 42.74 29.03
CA ALA A 212 15.55 43.14 29.77
C ALA A 212 15.99 44.56 29.41
N ALA A 213 15.97 44.91 28.13
CA ALA A 213 16.25 46.27 27.66
C ALA A 213 15.24 47.29 28.22
N SER A 214 13.96 46.96 28.25
CA SER A 214 12.93 47.80 28.86
C SER A 214 13.14 47.98 30.37
N ARG A 215 13.45 46.89 31.10
CA ARG A 215 13.78 46.96 32.54
C ARG A 215 15.01 47.82 32.80
N ALA A 216 16.06 47.68 31.99
CA ALA A 216 17.27 48.48 32.11
C ALA A 216 17.01 49.97 31.85
N ALA A 217 16.19 50.30 30.83
CA ALA A 217 15.79 51.67 30.54
C ALA A 217 15.00 52.30 31.69
N ASN A 218 14.05 51.56 32.27
CA ASN A 218 13.29 52.01 33.44
C ASN A 218 14.22 52.26 34.65
N ALA A 219 15.11 51.31 34.96
CA ALA A 219 16.06 51.46 36.06
C ALA A 219 17.01 52.65 35.87
N ALA A 220 17.44 52.94 34.63
CA ALA A 220 18.25 54.11 34.31
C ALA A 220 17.48 55.42 34.54
N ALA A 221 16.21 55.48 34.13
CA ALA A 221 15.34 56.62 34.37
C ALA A 221 15.11 56.86 35.87
N ASP A 222 14.87 55.79 36.64
CA ASP A 222 14.71 55.85 38.10
C ASP A 222 15.99 56.38 38.78
N LEU A 223 17.16 55.90 38.36
CA LEU A 223 18.45 56.38 38.87
C LEU A 223 18.66 57.86 38.55
N GLU A 224 18.28 58.31 37.35
CA GLU A 224 18.39 59.72 36.97
C GLU A 224 17.44 60.61 37.77
N ALA A 225 16.20 60.16 38.01
CA ALA A 225 15.25 60.82 38.88
C ALA A 225 15.80 60.94 40.32
N ALA A 226 16.38 59.87 40.87
CA ALA A 226 17.03 59.86 42.17
C ALA A 226 18.24 60.83 42.25
N ARG A 227 19.04 60.92 41.18
CA ARG A 227 20.15 61.90 41.12
C ARG A 227 19.64 63.35 41.10
N ARG A 228 18.52 63.63 40.44
CA ARG A 228 17.92 64.98 40.41
C ARG A 228 17.38 65.39 41.78
N THR A 229 16.74 64.48 42.53
CA THR A 229 16.31 64.76 43.91
C THR A 229 17.49 65.01 44.86
N VAL A 230 18.60 64.27 44.73
CA VAL A 230 19.82 64.51 45.52
C VAL A 230 20.46 65.88 45.18
N ARG A 231 20.50 66.29 43.91
CA ARG A 231 20.98 67.63 43.51
C ARG A 231 20.05 68.77 43.93
N GLY A 232 18.73 68.54 43.98
CA GLY A 232 17.75 69.50 44.47
C GLY A 232 17.76 69.73 45.99
N GLY A 233 18.33 68.79 46.75
CA GLY A 233 18.47 68.88 48.22
C GLY A 233 19.60 69.78 48.72
N ILE A 234 20.53 70.22 47.85
CA ILE A 234 21.59 71.17 48.23
C ILE A 234 21.07 72.60 48.01
N ARG A 235 20.13 73.04 48.85
CA ARG A 235 19.82 74.47 49.00
C ARG A 235 20.84 75.06 49.98
N ARG A 236 21.78 75.90 49.48
CA ARG A 236 22.61 76.77 50.32
C ARG A 236 21.71 77.73 51.10
N PRO A 237 21.79 77.82 52.43
CA PRO A 237 21.12 78.89 53.17
C PRO A 237 21.91 80.21 53.02
N GLY A 238 21.20 81.21 52.50
CA GLY A 238 21.33 82.66 52.71
C GLY A 238 22.68 83.25 53.09
N ALA A 239 23.28 83.99 52.16
CA ALA A 239 24.10 85.15 52.48
C ALA A 239 23.20 86.39 52.49
N ASP A 240 22.57 86.68 53.63
CA ASP A 240 21.93 87.98 53.85
C ASP A 240 22.96 88.91 54.50
N ARG A 241 23.19 90.02 53.81
CA ARG A 241 23.95 91.18 54.27
C ARG A 241 23.01 92.06 55.08
N GLU A 242 23.35 92.31 56.33
CA GLU A 242 22.94 93.54 57.04
C GLU A 242 24.20 94.24 57.58
N ALA A 243 24.26 95.54 57.37
CA ALA A 243 25.28 96.48 57.83
C ALA A 243 24.61 97.50 58.78
N PRO A 244 25.38 98.23 59.62
CA PRO A 244 24.94 98.64 60.96
C PRO A 244 24.33 100.04 61.04
N GLY A 245 23.52 100.25 62.08
CA GLY A 245 23.03 101.53 62.58
C GLY A 245 22.51 101.37 64.00
#